data_AF-A0A3D5EJP3-F1
#
_entry.id   AF-A0A3D5EJP3-F1
#
_cell.length_a   1.000
_cell.length_b   1.000
_cell.length_c   1.000
_cell.angle_alpha   90.00
_cell.angle_beta   90.00
_cell.angle_gamma   90.00
#
_symmetry.space_group_name_H-M   'P 1'
#
loop_
_entity.id
_entity.type
_entity.pdbx_description
1 polymer ?
#
loop_
_entity_poly.entity_id
_entity_poly.type
_entity_poly.pdbx_seq_one_letter_code
_entity_poly.pdbx_strand_id
1 'polypeptide(L)'
;MINAFEKTFKFLSKIDVPENLLFIFLKISVIVFLPLFILSMLVVPWISYDWQYLQKVWHSWQGFNVGMLAFLSTSIIFLYTHTKNEEQRKRELIAALAFLPSALATISNYLRDCIPTLEEAFDRTVSSEPNAKRQTLEKKPPELPQSFQAVFKECIRNAAPREGELLSKVLRKLQIQNSRLQSLYEKEICEGSKMFVNTHNIKSHFHDVLFIKALVDILYPYARGDVLSSFNVSKKEIVSALVALDISQSYQDSLTQLINDTYQD
;
A
#
# COMPACT_ATOMS: atom_id res chain seq x y z
N MET A 1 5.98 25.46 39.74
CA MET A 1 4.77 25.15 38.95
C MET A 1 5.04 25.16 37.43
N ILE A 2 5.69 26.19 36.87
CA ILE A 2 5.98 26.29 35.41
C ILE A 2 6.74 25.07 34.86
N ASN A 3 7.74 24.56 35.59
CA ASN A 3 8.58 23.42 35.17
C ASN A 3 7.83 22.06 35.12
N ALA A 4 6.76 21.90 35.92
CA ALA A 4 5.94 20.69 35.90
C ALA A 4 4.96 20.68 34.73
N PHE A 5 4.44 21.86 34.36
CA PHE A 5 3.55 22.05 33.22
C PHE A 5 4.28 21.85 31.89
N GLU A 6 5.53 22.33 31.79
CA GLU A 6 6.35 22.15 30.58
C GLU A 6 6.77 20.67 30.36
N LYS A 7 7.08 19.96 31.46
CA LYS A 7 7.38 18.51 31.40
C LYS A 7 6.16 17.68 31.04
N THR A 8 4.98 18.00 31.58
CA THR A 8 3.73 17.30 31.24
C THR A 8 3.30 17.60 29.81
N PHE A 9 3.45 18.84 29.32
CA PHE A 9 3.18 19.20 27.92
C PHE A 9 4.11 18.48 26.94
N LYS A 10 5.43 18.43 27.21
CA LYS A 10 6.41 17.66 26.40
C LYS A 10 6.18 16.15 26.44
N PHE A 11 5.61 15.64 27.52
CA PHE A 11 5.26 14.22 27.65
C PHE A 11 3.99 13.90 26.86
N LEU A 12 2.94 14.73 27.00
CA LEU A 12 1.69 14.60 26.25
C LEU A 12 1.87 14.78 24.75
N SER A 13 2.77 15.68 24.32
CA SER A 13 3.07 15.90 22.89
C SER A 13 3.84 14.73 22.24
N LYS A 14 4.31 13.76 23.02
CA LYS A 14 4.96 12.54 22.53
C LYS A 14 4.03 11.33 22.49
N ILE A 15 2.81 11.47 23.03
CA ILE A 15 1.82 10.40 22.96
C ILE A 15 1.14 10.52 21.60
N ASP A 16 1.56 9.66 20.68
CA ASP A 16 0.91 9.50 19.40
C ASP A 16 -0.40 8.73 19.65
N VAL A 17 -1.49 9.47 19.89
CA VAL A 17 -2.80 8.89 20.10
C VAL A 17 -3.38 8.55 18.73
N PRO A 18 -3.71 7.28 18.44
CA PRO A 18 -4.30 6.94 17.16
C PRO A 18 -5.61 7.70 16.97
N GLU A 19 -5.82 8.25 15.78
CA GLU A 19 -6.98 9.09 15.45
C GLU A 19 -8.32 8.41 15.81
N ASN A 20 -8.39 7.09 15.62
CA ASN A 20 -9.53 6.26 16.02
C ASN A 20 -9.84 6.35 17.52
N LEU A 21 -8.82 6.39 18.38
CA LEU A 21 -9.00 6.47 19.83
C LEU A 21 -9.47 7.86 20.27
N LEU A 22 -8.98 8.91 19.61
CA LEU A 22 -9.46 10.27 19.82
C LEU A 22 -10.93 10.41 19.40
N PHE A 23 -11.30 9.83 18.25
CA PHE A 23 -12.68 9.81 17.77
C PHE A 23 -13.62 9.05 18.73
N ILE A 24 -13.19 7.90 19.26
CA ILE A 24 -13.95 7.14 20.27
C ILE A 24 -14.10 7.95 21.56
N PHE A 25 -13.01 8.53 22.07
CA PHE A 25 -13.03 9.34 23.28
C PHE A 25 -13.97 10.55 23.13
N LEU A 26 -13.93 11.24 21.99
CA LEU A 26 -14.81 12.36 21.71
C LEU A 26 -16.29 11.94 21.68
N LYS A 27 -16.62 10.82 21.04
CA LYS A 27 -17.99 10.27 21.05
C LYS A 27 -18.47 10.00 22.47
N ILE A 28 -17.66 9.33 23.29
CA ILE A 28 -17.99 9.02 24.68
C ILE A 28 -18.19 10.31 25.48
N SER A 29 -17.28 11.27 25.32
CA SER A 29 -17.32 12.58 25.98
C SER A 29 -18.64 13.31 25.67
N VAL A 30 -19.04 13.39 24.40
CA VAL A 30 -20.32 14.01 24.01
C VAL A 30 -21.51 13.25 24.60
N ILE A 31 -21.51 11.91 24.55
CA ILE A 31 -22.60 11.07 25.09
C ILE A 31 -22.77 11.25 26.60
N VAL A 32 -21.69 11.49 27.34
CA VAL A 32 -21.73 11.65 28.80
C VAL A 32 -22.02 13.09 29.20
N PHE A 33 -21.31 14.06 28.64
CA PHE A 33 -21.42 15.45 29.06
C PHE A 33 -22.67 16.14 28.56
N LEU A 34 -23.21 15.77 27.39
CA LEU A 34 -24.42 16.41 26.86
C LEU A 34 -25.66 16.16 27.76
N PRO A 35 -25.97 14.92 28.19
CA PRO A 35 -27.06 14.69 29.14
C PRO A 35 -26.83 15.36 30.50
N LEU A 36 -25.60 15.31 31.02
CA LEU A 36 -25.25 15.99 32.28
C LEU A 36 -25.47 17.50 32.19
N PHE A 37 -25.10 18.10 31.07
CA PHE A 37 -25.32 19.52 30.80
C PHE A 37 -26.80 19.87 30.74
N ILE A 38 -27.59 19.11 29.98
CA ILE A 38 -29.05 19.31 29.89
C ILE A 38 -29.70 19.16 31.26
N LEU A 39 -29.30 18.15 32.03
CA LEU A 39 -29.85 17.90 33.36
C LEU A 39 -29.52 19.04 34.33
N SER A 40 -28.27 19.49 34.35
CA SER A 40 -27.79 20.53 35.27
C SER A 40 -28.31 21.93 34.91
N MET A 41 -28.36 22.29 33.63
CA MET A 41 -28.69 23.65 33.19
C MET A 41 -30.18 23.86 32.89
N LEU A 42 -30.90 22.81 32.52
CA LEU A 42 -32.31 22.90 32.14
C LEU A 42 -33.20 22.15 33.13
N VAL A 43 -32.98 20.86 33.35
CA VAL A 43 -33.93 20.02 34.11
C VAL A 43 -33.98 20.42 35.59
N VAL A 44 -32.83 20.47 36.27
CA VAL A 44 -32.78 20.77 37.72
C VAL A 44 -33.29 22.18 38.04
N PRO A 45 -32.85 23.26 37.34
CA PRO A 45 -33.35 24.60 37.62
C PRO A 45 -34.84 24.78 37.30
N TRP A 46 -35.36 24.03 36.31
CA TRP A 46 -36.77 24.10 35.92
C TRP A 46 -37.71 23.46 36.94
N ILE A 47 -37.27 22.37 37.61
CA ILE A 47 -38.05 21.71 38.66
C ILE A 47 -38.27 22.63 39.88
N SER A 48 -37.41 23.62 40.10
CA SER A 48 -37.55 24.59 41.18
C SER A 48 -38.69 25.61 40.97
N TYR A 49 -39.29 25.68 39.77
CA TYR A 49 -40.35 26.61 39.37
C TYR A 49 -40.10 28.12 39.67
N ASP A 50 -38.85 28.48 39.97
CA ASP A 50 -38.43 29.85 40.26
C ASP A 50 -37.56 30.38 39.11
N TRP A 51 -38.12 31.35 38.38
CA TRP A 51 -37.44 32.02 37.28
C TRP A 51 -36.17 32.76 37.73
N GLN A 52 -36.16 33.34 38.94
CA GLN A 52 -34.99 34.03 39.46
C GLN A 52 -33.85 33.06 39.72
N TYR A 53 -34.15 31.86 40.24
CA TYR A 53 -33.19 30.80 40.42
C TYR A 53 -32.58 30.34 39.08
N LEU A 54 -33.41 30.11 38.05
CA LEU A 54 -32.94 29.71 36.72
C LEU A 54 -32.00 30.75 36.11
N GLN A 55 -32.39 32.04 36.13
CA GLN A 55 -31.52 33.12 35.64
C GLN A 55 -30.21 33.20 36.41
N LYS A 56 -30.24 33.04 37.73
CA LYS A 56 -29.04 33.05 38.57
C LYS A 56 -28.08 31.91 38.20
N VAL A 57 -28.59 30.70 37.99
CA VAL A 57 -27.77 29.55 37.55
C VAL A 57 -27.12 29.85 36.20
N TRP A 58 -27.88 30.34 35.22
CA TRP A 58 -27.34 30.64 33.90
C TRP A 58 -26.31 31.76 33.90
N HIS A 59 -26.55 32.85 34.65
CA HIS A 59 -25.57 33.93 34.79
C HIS A 59 -24.30 33.47 35.50
N SER A 60 -24.43 32.67 36.57
CA SER A 60 -23.27 32.18 37.34
C SER A 60 -22.40 31.21 36.55
N TRP A 61 -23.01 30.44 35.63
CA TRP A 61 -22.33 29.43 34.82
C TRP A 61 -22.18 29.84 33.34
N GLN A 62 -22.32 31.12 33.02
CA GLN A 62 -22.27 31.62 31.64
C GLN A 62 -21.01 31.19 30.88
N GLY A 63 -19.83 31.29 31.50
CA GLY A 63 -18.58 30.86 30.89
C GLY A 63 -18.53 29.36 30.57
N PHE A 64 -19.09 28.53 31.46
CA PHE A 64 -19.21 27.09 31.24
C PHE A 64 -20.19 26.78 30.10
N ASN A 65 -21.33 27.47 30.03
CA ASN A 65 -22.30 27.32 28.94
C ASN A 65 -21.69 27.66 27.58
N VAL A 66 -20.94 28.76 27.50
CA VAL A 66 -20.22 29.15 26.28
C VAL A 66 -19.17 28.10 25.91
N GLY A 67 -18.39 27.63 26.89
CA GLY A 67 -17.40 26.57 26.68
C GLY A 67 -18.02 25.26 26.19
N MET A 68 -19.17 24.87 26.74
CA MET A 68 -19.89 23.67 26.35
C MET A 68 -20.45 23.77 24.93
N LEU A 69 -21.02 24.92 24.55
CA LEU A 69 -21.48 25.16 23.18
C LEU A 69 -20.32 25.13 22.17
N ALA A 70 -19.18 25.76 22.51
CA ALA A 70 -17.99 25.70 21.67
C ALA A 70 -17.49 24.26 21.51
N PHE A 71 -17.39 23.52 22.62
CA PHE A 71 -17.00 22.10 22.61
C PHE A 71 -17.93 21.26 21.74
N LEU A 72 -19.25 21.40 21.90
CA LEU A 72 -20.24 20.65 21.11
C LEU A 72 -20.15 21.01 19.62
N SER A 73 -20.00 22.28 19.28
CA SER A 73 -19.83 22.74 17.89
C SER A 73 -18.60 22.11 17.24
N THR A 74 -17.43 22.23 17.88
CA THR A 74 -16.19 21.63 17.38
C THR A 74 -16.30 20.11 17.30
N SER A 75 -16.94 19.47 18.29
CA SER A 75 -17.13 18.02 18.29
C SER A 75 -17.97 17.57 17.10
N ILE A 76 -19.09 18.24 16.82
CA ILE A 76 -19.96 17.93 15.67
C ILE A 76 -19.20 18.09 14.36
N ILE A 77 -18.49 19.22 14.19
CA ILE A 77 -17.71 19.49 12.97
C ILE A 77 -16.64 18.40 12.76
N PHE A 78 -15.92 18.03 13.82
CA PHE A 78 -14.89 16.99 13.75
C PHE A 78 -15.50 15.63 13.41
N LEU A 79 -16.56 15.20 14.10
CA LEU A 79 -17.22 13.91 13.86
C LEU A 79 -17.77 13.80 12.44
N TYR A 80 -18.40 14.87 11.95
CA TYR A 80 -18.92 14.94 10.59
C TYR A 80 -17.79 14.89 9.56
N THR A 81 -16.75 15.69 9.74
CA THR A 81 -15.61 15.77 8.81
C THR A 81 -14.87 14.43 8.75
N HIS A 82 -14.59 13.81 9.90
CA HIS A 82 -13.95 12.49 9.96
C HIS A 82 -14.77 11.43 9.21
N THR A 83 -16.08 11.34 9.49
CA THR A 83 -16.96 10.35 8.83
C THR A 83 -17.02 10.59 7.33
N LYS A 84 -17.17 11.85 6.90
CA LYS A 84 -17.22 12.23 5.49
C LYS A 84 -15.90 11.94 4.76
N ASN A 85 -14.76 12.18 5.39
CA ASN A 85 -13.45 11.89 4.82
C ASN A 85 -13.26 10.39 4.62
N GLU A 86 -13.66 9.57 5.59
CA GLU A 86 -13.60 8.11 5.47
C GLU A 86 -14.52 7.57 4.36
N GLU A 87 -15.74 8.10 4.23
CA GLU A 87 -16.63 7.76 3.10
C GLU A 87 -16.03 8.18 1.76
N GLN A 88 -15.45 9.37 1.69
CA GLN A 88 -14.80 9.87 0.49
C GLN A 88 -13.61 8.99 0.09
N ARG A 89 -12.73 8.66 1.04
CA ARG A 89 -11.59 7.75 0.84
C ARG A 89 -12.05 6.39 0.29
N LYS A 90 -13.12 5.82 0.84
CA LYS A 90 -13.69 4.55 0.35
C LYS A 90 -14.22 4.67 -1.07
N ARG A 91 -14.95 5.74 -1.39
CA ARG A 91 -15.44 5.98 -2.76
C ARG A 91 -14.30 6.14 -3.76
N GLU A 92 -13.27 6.91 -3.41
CA GLU A 92 -12.08 7.09 -4.23
C GLU A 92 -11.32 5.77 -4.41
N LEU A 93 -11.20 4.95 -3.37
CA LEU A 93 -10.60 3.62 -3.48
C LEU A 93 -11.39 2.72 -4.44
N ILE A 94 -12.72 2.64 -4.30
CA ILE A 94 -13.56 1.82 -5.18
C ILE A 94 -13.41 2.27 -6.65
N ALA A 95 -13.40 3.58 -6.89
CA ALA A 95 -13.18 4.12 -8.23
C ALA A 95 -11.80 3.74 -8.77
N ALA A 96 -10.75 3.79 -7.94
CA ALA A 96 -9.40 3.39 -8.33
C ALA A 96 -9.29 1.88 -8.63
N LEU A 97 -9.92 1.05 -7.80
CA LEU A 97 -9.94 -0.41 -7.97
C LEU A 97 -10.60 -0.82 -9.29
N ALA A 98 -11.59 -0.07 -9.79
CA ALA A 98 -12.20 -0.35 -11.09
C ALA A 98 -11.20 -0.34 -12.26
N PHE A 99 -10.10 0.42 -12.15
CA PHE A 99 -9.04 0.48 -13.16
C PHE A 99 -7.86 -0.44 -12.86
N LEU A 100 -7.75 -0.95 -11.63
CA LEU A 100 -6.63 -1.78 -11.21
C LEU A 100 -6.46 -3.06 -12.05
N PRO A 101 -7.50 -3.80 -12.47
CA PRO A 101 -7.32 -4.99 -13.32
C PRO A 101 -6.61 -4.67 -14.63
N SER A 102 -6.94 -3.55 -15.27
CA SER A 102 -6.27 -3.12 -16.51
C SER A 102 -4.81 -2.73 -16.29
N ALA A 103 -4.50 -2.13 -15.14
CA ALA A 103 -3.14 -1.81 -14.73
C ALA A 103 -2.32 -3.09 -14.46
N LEU A 104 -2.90 -4.07 -13.77
CA LEU A 104 -2.29 -5.38 -13.51
C LEU A 104 -2.04 -6.17 -14.81
N ALA A 105 -2.97 -6.09 -15.77
CA ALA A 105 -2.80 -6.69 -17.09
C ALA A 105 -1.64 -6.06 -17.86
N THR A 106 -1.52 -4.73 -17.83
CA THR A 106 -0.38 -4.01 -18.42
C THR A 106 0.96 -4.50 -17.86
N ILE A 107 1.06 -4.64 -16.53
CA ILE A 107 2.26 -5.17 -15.88
C ILE A 107 2.50 -6.62 -16.28
N SER A 108 1.47 -7.45 -16.30
CA SER A 108 1.59 -8.87 -16.68
C SER A 108 2.10 -9.04 -18.12
N ASN A 109 1.64 -8.19 -19.05
CA ASN A 109 2.10 -8.20 -20.43
C ASN A 109 3.56 -7.76 -20.52
N TYR A 110 3.95 -6.69 -19.83
CA TYR A 110 5.35 -6.26 -19.77
C TYR A 110 6.27 -7.39 -19.24
N LEU A 111 5.86 -8.09 -18.18
CA LEU A 111 6.65 -9.21 -17.62
C LEU A 111 6.79 -10.37 -18.62
N ARG A 112 5.75 -10.64 -19.41
CA ARG A 112 5.81 -11.62 -20.50
C ARG A 112 6.77 -11.16 -21.60
N ASP A 113 6.72 -9.90 -21.98
CA ASP A 113 7.60 -9.32 -23.00
C ASP A 113 9.08 -9.29 -22.56
N CYS A 114 9.37 -9.41 -21.26
CA CYS A 114 10.74 -9.56 -20.75
C CYS A 114 11.32 -10.96 -20.98
N ILE A 115 10.48 -12.00 -21.09
CA ILE A 115 10.93 -13.39 -21.16
C ILE A 115 11.86 -13.66 -22.34
N PRO A 116 11.55 -13.22 -23.58
CA PRO A 116 12.43 -13.50 -24.72
C PRO A 116 13.86 -12.98 -24.56
N THR A 117 14.04 -11.81 -23.95
CA THR A 117 15.37 -11.24 -23.63
C THR A 117 16.11 -12.07 -22.59
N LEU A 118 15.41 -12.56 -21.57
CA LEU A 118 15.99 -13.41 -20.52
C LEU A 118 16.37 -14.80 -21.02
N GLU A 119 15.56 -15.39 -21.90
CA GLU A 119 15.87 -16.66 -22.56
C GLU A 119 17.13 -16.53 -23.42
N GLU A 120 17.22 -15.48 -24.25
CA GLU A 120 18.43 -15.23 -25.05
C GLU A 120 19.65 -15.03 -24.15
N ALA A 121 19.51 -14.22 -23.09
CA ALA A 121 20.59 -14.00 -22.15
C ALA A 121 21.05 -15.31 -21.48
N PHE A 122 20.12 -16.20 -21.15
CA PHE A 122 20.45 -17.52 -20.60
C PHE A 122 21.25 -18.35 -21.61
N ASP A 123 20.78 -18.43 -22.85
CA ASP A 123 21.44 -19.17 -23.93
C ASP A 123 22.87 -18.68 -24.16
N ARG A 124 23.11 -17.37 -24.11
CA ARG A 124 24.47 -16.80 -24.18
C ARG A 124 25.36 -17.31 -23.06
N THR A 125 24.84 -17.44 -21.83
CA THR A 125 25.66 -17.93 -20.70
C THR A 125 26.05 -19.39 -20.81
N VAL A 126 25.17 -20.23 -21.36
CA VAL A 126 25.37 -21.68 -21.51
C VAL A 126 26.14 -22.03 -22.79
N SER A 127 26.14 -21.15 -23.80
CA SER A 127 26.89 -21.36 -25.04
C SER A 127 28.37 -21.62 -24.78
N SER A 128 28.89 -22.62 -25.50
CA SER A 128 30.31 -22.99 -25.50
C SER A 128 31.16 -22.03 -26.34
N GLU A 129 30.53 -21.17 -27.14
CA GLU A 129 31.24 -20.21 -27.99
C GLU A 129 31.71 -18.97 -27.19
N PRO A 130 33.02 -18.68 -27.15
CA PRO A 130 33.56 -17.56 -26.38
C PRO A 130 33.03 -16.18 -26.81
N ASN A 131 32.71 -16.03 -28.10
CA ASN A 131 32.23 -14.78 -28.68
C ASN A 131 30.72 -14.57 -28.48
N ALA A 132 29.93 -15.64 -28.34
CA ALA A 132 28.49 -15.55 -28.09
C ALA A 132 28.17 -14.81 -26.78
N LYS A 133 29.08 -14.88 -25.80
CA LYS A 133 28.98 -14.20 -24.49
C LYS A 133 29.25 -12.69 -24.53
N ARG A 134 29.77 -12.17 -25.64
CA ARG A 134 30.24 -10.77 -25.78
C ARG A 134 29.48 -9.98 -26.84
N GLN A 135 28.53 -10.60 -27.51
CA GLN A 135 27.66 -9.93 -28.45
C GLN A 135 26.46 -9.36 -27.70
N THR A 136 26.01 -8.18 -28.13
CA THR A 136 24.76 -7.59 -27.65
C THR A 136 23.60 -8.52 -27.93
N LEU A 137 22.64 -8.58 -27.00
CA LEU A 137 21.42 -9.34 -27.19
C LEU A 137 20.65 -8.80 -28.41
N GLU A 138 20.09 -9.69 -29.21
CA GLU A 138 19.25 -9.34 -30.36
C GLU A 138 17.86 -8.86 -29.89
N LYS A 139 17.35 -9.49 -28.83
CA LYS A 139 16.05 -9.18 -28.24
C LYS A 139 16.20 -8.08 -27.20
N LYS A 140 15.95 -6.83 -27.62
CA LYS A 140 15.94 -5.67 -26.73
C LYS A 140 14.88 -5.84 -25.62
N PRO A 141 15.20 -5.50 -24.36
CA PRO A 141 14.21 -5.48 -23.29
C PRO A 141 13.08 -4.48 -23.57
N PRO A 142 11.83 -4.83 -23.23
CA PRO A 142 10.69 -3.94 -23.44
C PRO A 142 10.82 -2.67 -22.59
N GLU A 143 10.22 -1.59 -23.07
CA GLU A 143 10.10 -0.36 -22.28
C GLU A 143 8.99 -0.50 -21.26
N LEU A 144 9.26 -0.09 -20.02
CA LEU A 144 8.27 -0.16 -18.94
C LEU A 144 7.11 0.82 -19.23
N PRO A 145 5.86 0.34 -19.39
CA PRO A 145 4.72 1.22 -19.62
C PRO A 145 4.51 2.16 -18.42
N GLN A 146 4.06 3.40 -18.66
CA GLN A 146 3.79 4.34 -17.57
C GLN A 146 2.30 4.41 -17.18
N SER A 147 1.41 3.84 -17.98
CA SER A 147 -0.05 3.94 -17.84
C SER A 147 -0.59 3.40 -16.50
N PHE A 148 0.06 2.38 -15.93
CA PHE A 148 -0.38 1.79 -14.66
C PHE A 148 -0.06 2.67 -13.44
N GLN A 149 0.90 3.60 -13.53
CA GLN A 149 1.43 4.32 -12.37
C GLN A 149 0.38 5.19 -11.69
N ALA A 150 -0.45 5.88 -12.47
CA ALA A 150 -1.52 6.72 -11.94
C ALA A 150 -2.55 5.90 -11.15
N VAL A 151 -2.93 4.73 -11.67
CA VAL A 151 -3.89 3.81 -11.02
C VAL A 151 -3.33 3.29 -9.70
N PHE A 152 -2.07 2.84 -9.70
CA PHE A 152 -1.42 2.37 -8.47
C PHE A 152 -1.27 3.48 -7.44
N LYS A 153 -0.89 4.70 -7.85
CA LYS A 153 -0.78 5.85 -6.95
C LYS A 153 -2.11 6.14 -6.25
N GLU A 154 -3.20 6.11 -7.01
CA GLU A 154 -4.54 6.35 -6.48
C GLU A 154 -5.01 5.23 -5.55
N CYS A 155 -4.73 3.97 -5.90
CA CYS A 155 -5.01 2.84 -5.02
C CYS A 155 -4.22 2.93 -3.71
N ILE A 156 -2.91 3.22 -3.77
CA ILE A 156 -2.03 3.33 -2.59
C ILE A 156 -2.50 4.47 -1.68
N ARG A 157 -2.89 5.61 -2.27
CA ARG A 157 -3.34 6.79 -1.51
C ARG A 157 -4.57 6.51 -0.65
N ASN A 158 -5.50 5.69 -1.16
CA ASN A 158 -6.79 5.47 -0.50
C ASN A 158 -6.91 4.10 0.17
N ALA A 159 -5.99 3.17 -0.09
CA ALA A 159 -5.97 1.84 0.51
C ALA A 159 -5.69 1.90 2.02
N ALA A 160 -6.09 0.84 2.74
CA ALA A 160 -5.61 0.64 4.09
C ALA A 160 -4.09 0.35 4.09
N PRO A 161 -3.38 0.58 5.22
CA PRO A 161 -1.91 0.54 5.25
C PRO A 161 -1.31 -0.76 4.71
N ARG A 162 -1.93 -1.91 5.00
CA ARG A 162 -1.45 -3.23 4.59
C ARG A 162 -1.52 -3.42 3.07
N GLU A 163 -2.64 -3.06 2.46
CA GLU A 163 -2.87 -3.16 1.02
C GLU A 163 -2.05 -2.12 0.25
N GLY A 164 -1.93 -0.91 0.80
CA GLY A 164 -1.06 0.14 0.25
C GLY A 164 0.42 -0.28 0.23
N GLU A 165 0.89 -0.99 1.27
CA GLU A 165 2.25 -1.54 1.31
C GLU A 165 2.46 -2.60 0.21
N LEU A 166 1.49 -3.49 -0.02
CA LEU A 166 1.58 -4.51 -1.07
C LEU A 166 1.65 -3.88 -2.47
N LEU A 167 0.75 -2.94 -2.77
CA LEU A 167 0.75 -2.22 -4.04
C LEU A 167 2.09 -1.49 -4.27
N SER A 168 2.62 -0.87 -3.21
CA SER A 168 3.93 -0.20 -3.25
C SER A 168 5.08 -1.20 -3.47
N LYS A 169 5.01 -2.39 -2.88
CA LYS A 169 5.99 -3.47 -3.05
C LYS A 169 6.06 -3.96 -4.49
N VAL A 170 4.90 -4.09 -5.16
CA VAL A 170 4.84 -4.45 -6.60
C VAL A 170 5.55 -3.39 -7.43
N LEU A 171 5.20 -2.10 -7.27
CA LEU A 171 5.85 -1.01 -8.00
C LEU A 171 7.37 -1.00 -7.80
N ARG A 172 7.82 -1.10 -6.54
CA ARG A 172 9.24 -1.09 -6.20
C ARG A 172 9.99 -2.24 -6.87
N LYS A 173 9.44 -3.47 -6.79
CA LYS A 173 10.10 -4.63 -7.42
C LYS A 173 10.10 -4.55 -8.94
N LEU A 174 9.01 -4.08 -9.54
CA LEU A 174 8.93 -3.87 -10.99
C LEU A 174 9.96 -2.86 -11.49
N GLN A 175 10.11 -1.71 -10.81
CA GLN A 175 11.11 -0.71 -11.17
C GLN A 175 12.55 -1.22 -11.03
N ILE A 176 12.83 -1.97 -9.96
CA ILE A 176 14.14 -2.60 -9.75
C ILE A 176 14.42 -3.62 -10.86
N GLN A 177 13.45 -4.49 -11.18
CA GLN A 177 13.61 -5.50 -12.21
C GLN A 177 13.82 -4.86 -13.59
N ASN A 178 13.06 -3.83 -13.96
CA ASN A 178 13.25 -3.10 -15.21
C ASN A 178 14.65 -2.48 -15.28
N SER A 179 15.09 -1.78 -14.24
CA SER A 179 16.43 -1.16 -14.19
C SER A 179 17.55 -2.20 -14.34
N ARG A 180 17.41 -3.35 -13.68
CA ARG A 180 18.34 -4.47 -13.78
C ARG A 180 18.36 -5.08 -15.18
N LEU A 181 17.19 -5.27 -15.79
CA LEU A 181 17.08 -5.85 -17.13
C LEU A 181 17.68 -4.91 -18.20
N GLN A 182 17.46 -3.59 -18.07
CA GLN A 182 18.10 -2.60 -18.94
C GLN A 182 19.63 -2.59 -18.74
N SER A 183 20.10 -2.67 -17.49
CA SER A 183 21.54 -2.79 -17.19
C SER A 183 22.16 -4.05 -17.80
N LEU A 184 21.46 -5.19 -17.74
CA LEU A 184 21.89 -6.44 -18.34
C LEU A 184 22.14 -6.27 -19.85
N TYR A 185 21.20 -5.63 -20.55
CA TYR A 185 21.27 -5.38 -21.99
C TYR A 185 22.34 -4.34 -22.36
N GLU A 186 22.42 -3.22 -21.64
CA GLU A 186 23.26 -2.08 -22.03
C GLU A 186 24.73 -2.21 -21.59
N LYS A 187 24.99 -2.93 -20.48
CA LYS A 187 26.29 -2.89 -19.80
C LYS A 187 26.93 -4.27 -19.63
N GLU A 188 26.13 -5.29 -19.43
CA GLU A 188 26.65 -6.61 -19.05
C GLU A 188 26.80 -7.55 -20.26
N ILE A 189 25.80 -7.59 -21.15
CA ILE A 189 25.83 -8.38 -22.38
C ILE A 189 25.83 -7.43 -23.58
N CYS A 190 26.98 -6.81 -23.84
CA CYS A 190 27.18 -5.90 -24.96
C CYS A 190 28.62 -5.96 -25.50
N GLU A 191 28.80 -5.50 -26.74
CA GLU A 191 30.11 -5.43 -27.37
C GLU A 191 31.08 -4.56 -26.55
N GLY A 192 32.20 -5.15 -26.13
CA GLY A 192 33.22 -4.47 -25.33
C GLY A 192 32.99 -4.50 -23.82
N SER A 193 31.94 -5.18 -23.33
CA SER A 193 31.78 -5.38 -21.88
C SER A 193 32.95 -6.16 -21.29
N LYS A 194 33.43 -5.72 -20.13
CA LYS A 194 34.45 -6.42 -19.33
C LYS A 194 33.82 -7.38 -18.31
N MET A 195 32.50 -7.37 -18.18
CA MET A 195 31.77 -8.13 -17.18
C MET A 195 31.26 -9.43 -17.80
N PHE A 196 31.52 -10.56 -17.13
CA PHE A 196 30.96 -11.85 -17.54
C PHE A 196 29.67 -12.10 -16.77
N VAL A 197 28.56 -12.22 -17.48
CA VAL A 197 27.30 -12.63 -16.87
C VAL A 197 27.30 -14.13 -16.63
N ASN A 198 27.07 -14.52 -15.38
CA ASN A 198 26.91 -15.92 -14.99
C ASN A 198 25.43 -16.31 -15.07
N THR A 199 25.16 -17.55 -15.46
CA THR A 199 23.86 -18.22 -15.41
C THR A 199 23.12 -18.01 -14.09
N HIS A 200 23.81 -17.94 -12.95
CA HIS A 200 23.16 -17.64 -11.66
C HIS A 200 22.45 -16.27 -11.64
N ASN A 201 23.07 -15.24 -12.21
CA ASN A 201 22.46 -13.90 -12.26
C ASN A 201 21.22 -13.90 -13.16
N ILE A 202 21.30 -14.57 -14.31
CA ILE A 202 20.14 -14.71 -15.21
C ILE A 202 18.99 -15.46 -14.53
N LYS A 203 19.29 -16.55 -13.82
CA LYS A 203 18.31 -17.29 -13.00
C LYS A 203 17.66 -16.39 -11.94
N SER A 204 18.41 -15.49 -11.31
CA SER A 204 17.86 -14.49 -10.39
C SER A 204 16.91 -13.51 -11.09
N HIS A 205 17.16 -13.12 -12.34
CA HIS A 205 16.24 -12.27 -13.11
C HIS A 205 14.94 -12.99 -13.45
N PHE A 206 15.01 -14.26 -13.85
CA PHE A 206 13.80 -15.09 -14.00
C PHE A 206 13.01 -15.17 -12.70
N HIS A 207 13.68 -15.41 -11.58
CA HIS A 207 13.03 -15.44 -10.26
C HIS A 207 12.33 -14.11 -9.93
N ASP A 208 13.00 -12.97 -10.15
CA ASP A 208 12.41 -11.64 -9.94
C ASP A 208 11.13 -11.47 -10.79
N VAL A 209 11.15 -11.85 -12.07
CA VAL A 209 9.97 -11.77 -12.97
C VAL A 209 8.83 -12.65 -12.48
N LEU A 210 9.13 -13.91 -12.13
CA LEU A 210 8.14 -14.86 -11.60
C LEU A 210 7.52 -14.37 -10.30
N PHE A 211 8.35 -13.83 -9.40
CA PHE A 211 7.90 -13.30 -8.11
C PHE A 211 6.98 -12.09 -8.28
N ILE A 212 7.32 -11.16 -9.19
CA ILE A 212 6.47 -10.01 -9.48
C ILE A 212 5.16 -10.47 -10.11
N LYS A 213 5.20 -11.43 -11.05
CA LYS A 213 3.99 -11.98 -11.66
C LYS A 213 3.06 -12.62 -10.62
N ALA A 214 3.61 -13.41 -9.71
CA ALA A 214 2.85 -14.01 -8.61
C ALA A 214 2.24 -12.95 -7.68
N LEU A 215 2.98 -11.88 -7.35
CA LEU A 215 2.43 -10.75 -6.58
C LEU A 215 1.28 -10.05 -7.31
N VAL A 216 1.43 -9.83 -8.61
CA VAL A 216 0.39 -9.24 -9.47
C VAL A 216 -0.85 -10.13 -9.49
N ASP A 217 -0.66 -11.45 -9.55
CA ASP A 217 -1.77 -12.40 -9.58
C ASP A 217 -2.56 -12.44 -8.27
N ILE A 218 -1.88 -12.32 -7.13
CA ILE A 218 -2.50 -12.18 -5.82
C ILE A 218 -3.36 -10.91 -5.72
N LEU A 219 -3.05 -9.85 -6.50
CA LEU A 219 -3.80 -8.60 -6.47
C LEU A 219 -5.10 -8.61 -7.28
N TYR A 220 -5.34 -9.57 -8.18
CA TYR A 220 -6.59 -9.60 -8.95
C TYR A 220 -7.85 -9.78 -8.08
N PRO A 221 -7.89 -10.68 -7.08
CA PRO A 221 -8.98 -10.70 -6.10
C PRO A 221 -9.23 -9.35 -5.44
N TYR A 222 -8.16 -8.70 -4.96
CA TYR A 222 -8.27 -7.37 -4.36
C TYR A 222 -8.85 -6.33 -5.32
N ALA A 223 -8.42 -6.36 -6.58
CA ALA A 223 -8.93 -5.49 -7.63
C ALA A 223 -10.44 -5.67 -7.89
N ARG A 224 -11.01 -6.84 -7.58
CA ARG A 224 -12.46 -7.11 -7.64
C ARG A 224 -13.22 -6.72 -6.38
N GLY A 225 -12.52 -6.25 -5.34
CA GLY A 225 -13.11 -5.92 -4.05
C GLY A 225 -13.10 -7.08 -3.04
N ASP A 226 -12.41 -8.19 -3.34
CA ASP A 226 -12.26 -9.31 -2.41
C ASP A 226 -11.28 -8.95 -1.28
N VAL A 227 -11.51 -9.49 -0.09
CA VAL A 227 -10.56 -9.37 1.03
C VAL A 227 -9.39 -10.33 0.81
N LEU A 228 -8.17 -9.80 0.81
CA LEU A 228 -6.97 -10.60 0.68
C LEU A 228 -6.69 -11.40 1.95
N SER A 229 -6.67 -12.72 1.82
CA SER A 229 -6.35 -13.65 2.90
C SER A 229 -4.84 -13.71 3.19
N SER A 230 -4.01 -13.66 2.16
CA SER A 230 -2.55 -13.69 2.26
C SER A 230 -1.89 -12.71 1.29
N PHE A 231 -0.75 -12.17 1.73
CA PHE A 231 0.11 -11.25 0.99
C PHE A 231 1.47 -11.88 0.68
N ASN A 232 1.63 -13.16 1.05
CA ASN A 232 2.83 -13.94 0.83
C ASN A 232 2.68 -14.73 -0.46
N VAL A 233 3.72 -14.68 -1.27
CA VAL A 233 3.86 -15.52 -2.46
C VAL A 233 4.35 -16.89 -2.00
N SER A 234 3.50 -17.90 -2.14
CA SER A 234 3.90 -19.29 -1.91
C SER A 234 4.51 -19.89 -3.19
N LYS A 235 5.10 -21.07 -3.03
CA LYS A 235 5.62 -21.87 -4.14
C LYS A 235 4.57 -22.10 -5.22
N LYS A 236 3.30 -22.30 -4.84
CA LYS A 236 2.20 -22.55 -5.78
C LYS A 236 1.96 -21.35 -6.71
N GLU A 237 1.99 -20.12 -6.18
CA GLU A 237 1.80 -18.94 -7.03
C GLU A 237 3.00 -18.71 -7.96
N ILE A 238 4.22 -19.04 -7.52
CA ILE A 238 5.42 -18.99 -8.40
C ILE A 238 5.32 -20.00 -9.54
N VAL A 239 4.91 -21.23 -9.26
CA VAL A 239 4.72 -22.26 -10.30
C VAL A 239 3.60 -21.85 -11.26
N SER A 240 2.51 -21.27 -10.75
CA SER A 240 1.45 -20.71 -11.60
C SER A 240 1.96 -19.57 -12.48
N ALA A 241 2.84 -18.71 -11.97
CA ALA A 241 3.45 -17.63 -12.73
C ALA A 241 4.38 -18.17 -13.84
N LEU A 242 5.11 -19.25 -13.58
CA LEU A 242 5.97 -19.92 -14.56
C LEU A 242 5.16 -20.37 -15.79
N VAL A 243 4.01 -21.00 -15.54
CA VAL A 243 3.10 -21.45 -16.61
C VAL A 243 2.44 -20.25 -17.32
N ALA A 244 2.00 -19.23 -16.58
CA ALA A 244 1.29 -18.09 -17.14
C ALA A 244 2.15 -17.16 -18.03
N LEU A 245 3.47 -17.20 -17.84
CA LEU A 245 4.43 -16.43 -18.63
C LEU A 245 4.92 -17.15 -19.89
N ASP A 246 4.48 -18.39 -20.12
CA ASP A 246 4.80 -19.18 -21.32
C ASP A 246 6.31 -19.34 -21.55
N ILE A 247 7.06 -19.56 -20.46
CA ILE A 247 8.51 -19.78 -20.51
C ILE A 247 8.79 -21.14 -21.16
N SER A 248 9.75 -21.21 -22.08
CA SER A 248 10.04 -22.44 -22.82
C SER A 248 10.45 -23.60 -21.89
N GLN A 249 10.03 -24.82 -22.23
CA GLN A 249 10.24 -26.02 -21.38
C GLN A 249 11.72 -26.24 -21.01
N SER A 250 12.65 -25.92 -21.91
CA SER A 250 14.10 -26.01 -21.69
C SER A 250 14.58 -25.22 -20.47
N TYR A 251 13.94 -24.10 -20.14
CA TYR A 251 14.28 -23.27 -18.98
C TYR A 251 13.49 -23.66 -17.74
N GLN A 252 12.27 -24.21 -17.92
CA GLN A 252 11.38 -24.56 -16.81
C GLN A 252 12.03 -25.55 -15.82
N ASP A 253 12.79 -26.54 -16.29
CA ASP A 253 13.43 -27.52 -15.41
C ASP A 253 14.48 -26.85 -14.50
N SER A 254 15.32 -26.00 -15.10
CA SER A 254 16.35 -25.23 -14.39
C SER A 254 15.77 -24.24 -13.38
N LEU A 255 14.60 -23.67 -13.68
CA LEU A 255 13.89 -22.73 -12.81
C LEU A 255 13.11 -23.46 -11.71
N THR A 256 12.52 -24.61 -12.02
CA THR A 256 11.79 -25.44 -11.05
C THR A 256 12.73 -25.93 -9.95
N GLN A 257 13.96 -26.32 -10.29
CA GLN A 257 14.99 -26.65 -9.31
C GLN A 257 15.28 -25.45 -8.38
N LEU A 258 15.52 -24.26 -8.95
CA LEU A 258 15.77 -23.04 -8.17
C LEU A 258 14.59 -22.70 -7.25
N ILE A 259 13.36 -22.87 -7.73
CA ILE A 259 12.14 -22.63 -6.95
C ILE A 259 12.06 -23.61 -5.78
N ASN A 260 12.34 -24.90 -6.01
CA ASN A 260 12.36 -25.90 -4.93
C ASN A 260 13.40 -25.59 -3.87
N ASP A 261 14.59 -25.11 -4.27
CA ASP A 261 15.66 -24.76 -3.34
C ASP A 261 15.33 -23.48 -2.54
N THR A 262 14.63 -22.53 -3.15
CA THR A 262 14.31 -21.22 -2.55
C THR A 262 13.08 -21.27 -1.64
N TYR A 263 12.09 -22.10 -2.00
CA TYR A 263 10.83 -22.27 -1.28
C TYR A 263 10.76 -23.70 -0.74
N GLN A 264 11.44 -23.93 0.38
CA GLN A 264 11.26 -25.12 1.20
C GLN A 264 9.95 -24.96 1.98
N ASP A 265 8.90 -25.61 1.50
CA ASP A 265 7.75 -26.00 2.34
C ASP A 265 8.10 -27.32 3.05
#